data_AF-A0A6Y2KMX9-F1
#
_entry.id   AF-A0A6Y2KMX9-F1
#
_cell.length_a   1.000
_cell.length_b   1.000
_cell.length_c   1.000
_cell.angle_alpha   90.00
_cell.angle_beta   90.00
_cell.angle_gamma   90.00
#
_symmetry.space_group_name_H-M   'P 1'
#
loop_
_entity.id
_entity.type
_entity.pdbx_description
1 polymer ?
#
loop_
_entity_poly.entity_id
_entity_poly.type
_entity_poly.pdbx_seq_one_letter_code
_entity_poly.pdbx_strand_id
1 'polypeptide(L)'
;MSKIVIFVILLFIWFVFSPVAFFGKFNYIYEKVSQDGQFKIVAYDILPTTPYAAYQNFICNDIFLVLYDKNGKYLGQSSPFHFSEFDGVFADAVFFPGDILGDNSFSINGVNDYVEGYTIPVDHKRWWSQFISIFH
;
A
#
# COMPACT_ATOMS: atom_id res chain seq x y z
N MET A 1 13.67 4.37 28.88
CA MET A 1 13.97 3.58 27.67
C MET A 1 15.43 3.81 27.29
N SER A 2 16.22 2.76 27.00
CA SER A 2 17.64 2.94 26.63
C SER A 2 17.77 3.66 25.29
N LYS A 3 18.85 4.43 25.08
CA LYS A 3 19.17 5.06 23.79
C LYS A 3 19.24 4.04 22.65
N ILE A 4 19.72 2.83 22.95
CA ILE A 4 19.78 1.71 21.99
C ILE A 4 18.38 1.31 21.55
N VAL A 5 17.44 1.19 22.48
CA VAL A 5 16.05 0.81 22.18
C VAL A 5 15.38 1.87 21.29
N ILE A 6 15.58 3.15 21.60
CA ILE A 6 15.06 4.25 20.76
C ILE A 6 15.66 4.17 19.36
N PHE A 7 16.98 3.97 19.25
CA PHE A 7 17.65 3.86 17.96
C PHE A 7 17.12 2.69 17.13
N VAL A 8 16.92 1.52 17.74
CA VAL A 8 16.37 0.34 17.06
C VAL A 8 14.94 0.59 16.57
N ILE A 9 14.10 1.26 17.37
CA ILE A 9 12.74 1.63 16.97
C ILE A 9 12.77 2.59 15.77
N LEU A 10 13.63 3.62 15.81
CA LEU A 10 13.76 4.57 14.70
C LEU A 10 14.29 3.89 13.44
N LEU A 11 15.25 2.98 13.57
CA LEU A 11 15.78 2.21 12.45
C LEU A 11 14.72 1.31 11.84
N PHE A 12 13.91 0.65 12.66
CA PHE A 12 12.78 -0.17 12.19
C PHE A 12 11.74 0.68 11.46
N ILE A 13 11.36 1.83 12.04
CA ILE A 13 10.40 2.75 11.42
C ILE A 13 10.93 3.23 10.07
N TRP A 14 12.19 3.66 10.02
CA TRP A 14 12.84 4.06 8.76
C TRP A 14 12.86 2.92 7.76
N PHE A 15 13.28 1.72 8.17
CA PHE A 15 13.41 0.58 7.28
C PHE A 15 12.07 0.16 6.64
N VAL A 16 11.00 0.14 7.43
CA VAL A 16 9.68 -0.34 7.01
C VAL A 16 8.85 0.74 6.32
N PHE A 17 8.82 1.96 6.87
CA PHE A 17 7.86 2.98 6.43
C PHE A 17 8.41 3.98 5.43
N SER A 18 9.72 4.29 5.47
CA SER A 18 10.26 5.29 4.55
C SER A 18 10.04 4.98 3.06
N PRO A 19 9.97 3.71 2.60
CA PRO A 19 9.74 3.42 1.19
C PRO A 19 8.30 3.73 0.71
N VAL A 20 7.32 3.79 1.63
CA VAL A 20 5.89 3.83 1.28
C VAL A 20 5.07 4.90 2.00
N ALA A 21 5.65 5.62 2.96
CA ALA A 21 4.91 6.64 3.73
C ALA A 21 4.73 7.95 2.95
N PHE A 22 5.63 8.26 2.02
CA PHE A 22 5.59 9.48 1.22
C PHE A 22 5.28 9.13 -0.23
N PHE A 23 4.12 9.54 -0.72
CA PHE A 23 3.69 9.33 -2.09
C PHE A 23 2.98 10.54 -2.66
N GLY A 24 3.00 10.65 -3.98
CA GLY A 24 2.35 11.72 -4.71
C GLY A 24 2.66 11.64 -6.20
N LYS A 25 2.58 12.77 -6.89
CA LYS A 25 2.78 12.82 -8.35
C LYS A 25 4.15 12.31 -8.81
N PHE A 26 5.17 12.34 -7.97
CA PHE A 26 6.54 12.00 -8.34
C PHE A 26 6.79 10.49 -8.44
N ASN A 27 5.97 9.66 -7.79
CA ASN A 27 6.07 8.19 -7.83
C ASN A 27 4.75 7.54 -8.23
N TYR A 28 3.84 8.30 -8.83
CA TYR A 28 2.57 7.82 -9.34
C TYR A 28 2.79 6.95 -10.58
N ILE A 29 2.09 5.81 -10.65
CA ILE A 29 2.17 4.89 -11.80
C ILE A 29 0.83 4.77 -12.50
N TYR A 30 -0.22 4.48 -11.75
CA TYR A 30 -1.51 4.12 -12.31
C TYR A 30 -2.63 4.37 -11.31
N GLU A 31 -3.84 4.62 -11.81
CA GLU A 31 -5.03 4.65 -10.97
C GLU A 31 -6.19 3.89 -11.61
N LYS A 32 -7.03 3.31 -10.77
CA LYS A 32 -8.31 2.71 -11.16
C LYS A 32 -9.40 3.20 -10.23
N VAL A 33 -10.54 3.55 -10.81
CA VAL A 33 -11.72 4.02 -10.09
C VAL A 33 -12.76 2.90 -10.08
N SER A 34 -13.47 2.74 -8.96
CA SER A 34 -14.58 1.78 -8.85
C SER A 34 -15.71 2.12 -9.81
N GLN A 35 -16.52 1.14 -10.20
CA GLN A 35 -17.60 1.35 -11.16
C GLN A 35 -18.65 2.37 -10.68
N ASP A 36 -18.87 2.44 -9.36
CA ASP A 36 -19.78 3.39 -8.71
C ASP A 36 -19.13 4.76 -8.39
N GLY A 37 -17.85 4.92 -8.71
CA GLY A 37 -17.06 6.13 -8.44
C GLY A 37 -16.85 6.46 -6.96
N GLN A 38 -17.18 5.55 -6.03
CA GLN A 38 -17.01 5.81 -4.58
C GLN A 38 -15.57 5.65 -4.11
N PHE A 39 -14.76 4.87 -4.85
CA PHE A 39 -13.40 4.53 -4.47
C PHE A 39 -12.41 4.71 -5.61
N LYS A 40 -11.17 5.00 -5.24
CA LYS A 40 -10.04 5.04 -6.16
C LYS A 40 -8.84 4.33 -5.56
N ILE A 41 -8.25 3.41 -6.30
CA ILE A 41 -6.97 2.78 -5.95
C ILE A 41 -5.88 3.42 -6.81
N VAL A 42 -4.74 3.76 -6.20
CA VAL A 42 -3.60 4.33 -6.90
C VAL A 42 -2.37 3.47 -6.61
N ALA A 43 -1.66 3.09 -7.67
CA ALA A 43 -0.39 2.41 -7.61
C ALA A 43 0.75 3.43 -7.62
N TYR A 44 1.69 3.23 -6.70
CA TYR A 44 2.90 4.03 -6.58
C TYR A 44 4.13 3.15 -6.60
N ASP A 45 5.20 3.65 -7.20
CA ASP A 45 6.53 3.07 -7.06
C ASP A 45 7.01 3.20 -5.61
N ILE A 46 7.61 2.12 -5.12
CA ILE A 46 8.32 2.13 -3.82
C ILE A 46 9.50 3.09 -3.91
N LEU A 47 9.69 3.92 -2.87
CA LEU A 47 10.84 4.82 -2.85
C LEU A 47 12.13 4.08 -2.45
N PRO A 48 13.27 4.34 -3.12
CA PRO A 48 14.56 3.69 -2.84
C PRO A 48 15.26 4.28 -1.60
N THR A 49 14.54 4.38 -0.47
CA THR A 49 15.02 5.02 0.76
C THR A 49 15.89 4.12 1.64
N THR A 50 15.90 2.81 1.37
CA THR A 50 16.75 1.81 2.03
C THR A 50 17.42 0.93 0.97
N PRO A 51 18.54 0.24 1.27
CA PRO A 51 19.18 -0.64 0.29
C PRO A 51 18.25 -1.73 -0.27
N TYR A 52 17.37 -2.28 0.59
CA TYR A 52 16.39 -3.27 0.16
C TYR A 52 15.30 -2.66 -0.72
N ALA A 53 14.76 -1.50 -0.34
CA ALA A 53 13.79 -0.78 -1.16
C ALA A 53 14.37 -0.29 -2.50
N ALA A 54 15.67 0.01 -2.55
CA ALA A 54 16.37 0.33 -3.79
C ALA A 54 16.43 -0.88 -4.74
N TYR A 55 16.67 -2.08 -4.21
CA TYR A 55 16.57 -3.31 -5.00
C TYR A 55 15.15 -3.53 -5.53
N GLN A 56 14.14 -3.38 -4.66
CA GLN A 56 12.73 -3.50 -5.05
C GLN A 56 12.34 -2.49 -6.13
N ASN A 57 12.76 -1.23 -5.98
CA ASN A 57 12.44 -0.17 -6.94
C ASN A 57 13.16 -0.37 -8.28
N PHE A 58 14.49 -0.52 -8.27
CA PHE A 58 15.28 -0.50 -9.52
C PHE A 58 15.34 -1.83 -10.26
N ILE A 59 15.11 -2.95 -9.56
CA ILE A 59 15.26 -4.29 -10.14
C ILE A 59 13.92 -5.00 -10.28
N CYS A 60 13.09 -4.98 -9.23
CA CYS A 60 11.79 -5.66 -9.24
C CYS A 60 10.67 -4.82 -9.85
N ASN A 61 10.82 -3.48 -9.91
CA ASN A 61 9.74 -2.55 -10.23
C ASN A 61 8.51 -2.75 -9.34
N ASP A 62 8.77 -3.03 -8.06
CA ASP A 62 7.74 -3.31 -7.07
C ASP A 62 6.91 -2.06 -6.76
N ILE A 63 5.60 -2.26 -6.60
CA ILE A 63 4.63 -1.19 -6.31
C ILE A 63 3.91 -1.42 -4.98
N PHE A 64 3.33 -0.35 -4.46
CA PHE A 64 2.33 -0.43 -3.39
C PHE A 64 1.06 0.31 -3.80
N LEU A 65 -0.06 -0.09 -3.19
CA LEU A 65 -1.37 0.46 -3.52
C LEU A 65 -1.91 1.31 -2.38
N VAL A 66 -2.54 2.42 -2.72
CA VAL A 66 -3.21 3.30 -1.77
C VAL A 66 -4.67 3.49 -2.19
N LEU A 67 -5.58 3.22 -1.26
CA LEU A 67 -7.02 3.34 -1.45
C LEU A 67 -7.51 4.69 -0.94
N TYR A 68 -8.34 5.35 -1.74
CA TYR A 68 -8.98 6.63 -1.45
C TYR A 68 -10.49 6.54 -1.61
N ASP A 69 -11.20 7.41 -0.89
CA ASP A 69 -12.61 7.68 -1.20
C ASP A 69 -12.75 8.63 -2.40
N LYS A 70 -13.99 8.85 -2.84
CA LYS A 70 -14.34 9.78 -3.93
C LYS A 70 -13.86 11.23 -3.76
N ASN A 71 -13.58 11.66 -2.53
CA ASN A 71 -13.09 12.99 -2.21
C ASN A 71 -11.56 13.04 -2.16
N GLY A 72 -10.87 11.94 -2.42
CA GLY A 72 -9.43 11.83 -2.32
C GLY A 72 -8.92 11.63 -0.88
N LYS A 73 -9.79 11.28 0.07
CA LYS A 73 -9.37 10.98 1.45
C LYS A 73 -8.68 9.63 1.49
N TYR A 74 -7.51 9.57 2.14
CA TYR A 74 -6.78 8.33 2.39
C TYR A 74 -7.59 7.34 3.27
N LEU A 75 -7.86 6.16 2.73
CA LEU A 75 -8.54 5.07 3.43
C LEU A 75 -7.54 4.02 3.96
N GLY A 76 -6.47 3.75 3.23
CA GLY A 76 -5.45 2.79 3.66
C GLY A 76 -4.51 2.43 2.51
N GLN A 77 -3.57 1.54 2.78
CA GLN A 77 -2.63 1.04 1.76
C GLN A 77 -2.23 -0.41 1.99
N SER A 78 -1.68 -1.02 0.94
CA SER A 78 -1.08 -2.36 0.99
C SER A 78 0.04 -2.43 2.03
N SER A 79 0.37 -3.64 2.43
CA SER A 79 1.36 -3.94 3.46
C SER A 79 2.74 -3.38 3.09
N PRO A 80 3.46 -2.72 4.01
CA PRO A 80 4.85 -2.32 3.79
C PRO A 80 5.83 -3.51 3.85
N PHE A 81 5.33 -4.73 4.09
CA PHE A 81 6.13 -5.95 4.20
C PHE A 81 6.00 -6.84 2.97
N HIS A 82 5.16 -6.47 2.02
CA HIS A 82 4.82 -7.32 0.90
C HIS A 82 4.63 -6.48 -0.36
N PHE A 83 5.40 -6.80 -1.39
CA PHE A 83 5.40 -6.07 -2.65
C PHE A 83 5.55 -7.04 -3.82
N SER A 84 4.99 -6.62 -4.95
CA SER A 84 5.23 -7.19 -6.27
C SER A 84 5.15 -6.10 -7.33
N GLU A 85 5.64 -6.46 -8.51
CA GLU A 85 5.57 -5.68 -9.72
C GLU A 85 4.13 -5.38 -10.16
N PHE A 86 3.97 -4.30 -10.91
CA PHE A 86 2.68 -3.81 -11.41
C PHE A 86 1.86 -4.89 -12.12
N ASP A 87 2.46 -5.63 -13.04
CA ASP A 87 1.78 -6.68 -13.80
C ASP A 87 1.30 -7.81 -12.88
N GLY A 88 2.08 -8.16 -11.85
CA GLY A 88 1.67 -9.14 -10.85
C GLY A 88 0.49 -8.68 -9.98
N VAL A 89 0.24 -7.37 -9.85
CA VAL A 89 -0.89 -6.81 -9.07
C VAL A 89 -2.13 -6.66 -9.95
N PHE A 90 -1.97 -6.20 -11.19
CA PHE A 90 -3.08 -5.77 -12.05
C PHE A 90 -3.38 -6.70 -13.24
N ALA A 91 -2.60 -7.77 -13.46
CA ALA A 91 -2.98 -8.82 -14.41
C ALA A 91 -4.22 -9.59 -13.94
N ASP A 92 -4.47 -9.61 -12.63
CA ASP A 92 -5.62 -10.26 -12.01
C ASP A 92 -6.83 -9.33 -11.86
N ALA A 93 -8.00 -9.94 -11.56
CA ALA A 93 -9.19 -9.18 -11.22
C ALA A 93 -8.98 -8.41 -9.91
N VAL A 94 -9.45 -7.17 -9.83
CA VAL A 94 -9.42 -6.37 -8.59
C VAL A 94 -10.85 -6.09 -8.17
N PHE A 95 -11.09 -6.11 -6.86
CA PHE A 95 -12.39 -5.88 -6.25
C PHE A 95 -12.31 -4.68 -5.34
N PHE A 96 -13.19 -3.72 -5.56
CA PHE A 96 -13.36 -2.58 -4.69
C PHE A 96 -14.26 -2.94 -3.49
N PRO A 97 -14.21 -2.16 -2.40
CA PRO A 97 -15.11 -2.35 -1.28
C PRO A 97 -16.58 -2.37 -1.72
N GLY A 98 -17.32 -3.42 -1.37
CA GLY A 98 -18.71 -3.62 -1.77
C GLY A 98 -18.93 -4.42 -3.06
N ASP A 99 -17.88 -4.70 -3.85
CA ASP A 99 -18.01 -5.57 -5.04
C ASP A 99 -18.27 -7.04 -4.67
N ILE A 100 -17.74 -7.48 -3.52
CA ILE A 100 -17.97 -8.80 -2.95
C ILE A 100 -18.97 -8.66 -1.78
N LEU A 101 -20.05 -9.44 -1.83
CA LEU A 101 -21.10 -9.38 -0.80
C LEU A 101 -20.54 -9.64 0.60
N GLY A 102 -20.68 -8.65 1.48
CA GLY A 102 -20.23 -8.71 2.87
C GLY A 102 -18.76 -8.33 3.09
N ASP A 103 -18.02 -7.97 2.03
CA ASP A 103 -16.64 -7.50 2.14
C ASP A 103 -16.56 -6.00 1.85
N ASN A 104 -16.02 -5.27 2.82
CA ASN A 104 -15.77 -3.84 2.73
C ASN A 104 -14.26 -3.55 2.70
N SER A 105 -13.56 -4.27 1.82
CA SER A 105 -12.13 -4.10 1.57
C SER A 105 -11.83 -4.04 0.08
N PHE A 106 -10.74 -3.36 -0.26
CA PHE A 106 -10.11 -3.57 -1.57
C PHE A 106 -9.33 -4.88 -1.53
N SER A 107 -9.44 -5.69 -2.58
CA SER A 107 -8.68 -6.92 -2.73
C SER A 107 -8.32 -7.18 -4.19
N ILE A 108 -7.32 -8.02 -4.40
CA ILE A 108 -6.92 -8.52 -5.72
C ILE A 108 -7.19 -10.02 -5.77
N ASN A 109 -7.59 -10.53 -6.93
CA ASN A 109 -7.70 -11.96 -7.17
C ASN A 109 -6.29 -12.55 -7.24
N GLY A 110 -6.13 -13.78 -6.77
CA GLY A 110 -4.84 -14.46 -6.75
C GLY A 110 -4.87 -15.67 -5.82
N VAL A 111 -3.75 -16.38 -5.76
CA VAL A 111 -3.56 -17.55 -4.89
C VAL A 111 -2.41 -17.25 -3.91
N ASN A 112 -2.58 -17.58 -2.62
CA ASN A 112 -1.60 -17.47 -1.51
C ASN A 112 -1.45 -16.08 -0.83
N ASP A 113 -0.50 -16.01 0.12
CA ASP A 113 -0.10 -14.88 0.98
C ASP A 113 0.12 -13.54 0.26
N TYR A 114 0.36 -13.58 -1.06
CA TYR A 114 0.49 -12.40 -1.91
C TYR A 114 -0.74 -11.50 -1.85
N VAL A 115 -1.93 -12.13 -1.88
CA VAL A 115 -3.21 -11.43 -1.89
C VAL A 115 -3.44 -10.69 -0.57
N GLU A 116 -3.09 -11.30 0.56
CA GLU A 116 -3.31 -10.69 1.89
C GLU A 116 -2.50 -9.41 2.09
N GLY A 117 -1.32 -9.33 1.46
CA GLY A 117 -0.47 -8.13 1.48
C GLY A 117 -1.13 -6.93 0.80
N TYR A 118 -2.00 -7.16 -0.19
CA TYR A 118 -2.67 -6.11 -0.96
C TYR A 118 -4.12 -5.83 -0.52
N THR A 119 -4.67 -6.60 0.42
CA THR A 119 -6.01 -6.35 0.97
C THR A 119 -6.03 -5.10 1.85
N ILE A 120 -6.91 -4.14 1.51
CA ILE A 120 -7.05 -2.86 2.23
C ILE A 120 -8.47 -2.73 2.80
N PRO A 121 -8.69 -3.04 4.09
CA PRO A 121 -10.01 -2.89 4.72
C PRO A 121 -10.36 -1.42 4.96
N VAL A 122 -11.62 -1.05 4.69
CA VAL A 122 -12.14 0.31 4.89
C VAL A 122 -12.55 0.55 6.34
N ASP A 123 -13.26 -0.41 6.95
CA ASP A 123 -13.83 -0.24 8.30
C ASP A 123 -12.77 -0.31 9.41
N HIS A 124 -11.75 -1.15 9.21
CA HIS A 124 -10.71 -1.41 10.20
C HIS A 124 -9.33 -1.31 9.59
N LYS A 125 -8.85 -0.06 9.42
CA LYS A 125 -7.51 0.22 8.89
C LYS A 125 -6.46 -0.63 9.60
N ARG A 126 -5.63 -1.30 8.80
CA ARG A 126 -4.45 -2.02 9.30
C ARG A 126 -3.54 -1.07 10.08
N TRP A 127 -2.82 -1.58 11.08
CA TRP A 127 -2.03 -0.74 11.99
C TRP A 127 -0.97 0.12 11.26
N TRP A 128 -0.37 -0.40 10.18
CA TRP A 128 0.56 0.37 9.34
C TRP A 128 -0.16 1.53 8.63
N SER A 129 -1.37 1.30 8.14
CA SER A 129 -2.18 2.35 7.50
C SER A 129 -2.59 3.43 8.50
N GLN A 130 -2.86 3.06 9.76
CA GLN A 130 -3.10 4.02 10.83
C GLN A 130 -1.85 4.87 11.10
N PHE A 131 -0.67 4.25 11.18
CA PHE A 131 0.58 4.97 11.36
C PHE A 131 0.88 5.93 10.20
N ILE A 132 0.73 5.46 8.95
CA ILE A 132 1.01 6.26 7.76
C ILE A 132 -0.01 7.40 7.58
N SER A 133 -1.25 7.25 8.06
CA SER A 133 -2.25 8.32 8.01
C SER A 133 -1.87 9.58 8.78
N ILE A 134 -0.83 9.56 9.61
CA ILE A 134 -0.30 10.77 10.25
C ILE A 134 0.35 11.70 9.21
N PHE A 135 0.75 11.17 8.07
CA PHE A 135 1.37 11.92 6.97
C PHE A 135 0.38 12.40 5.89
N HIS A 136 -0.91 12.05 5.98
CA HIS A 136 -1.96 12.29 4.95
C HIS A 136 -3.32 12.66 5.54
#